data_AF-A0A8J8TJB9-F1
#
_entry.id   AF-A0A8J8TJB9-F1
#
_cell.length_a   1.000
_cell.length_b   1.000
_cell.length_c   1.000
_cell.angle_alpha   90.00
_cell.angle_beta   90.00
_cell.angle_gamma   90.00
#
_symmetry.space_group_name_H-M   'P 1'
#
loop_
_entity.id
_entity.type
_entity.pdbx_description
1 polymer ?
#
loop_
_entity_poly.entity_id
_entity_poly.type
_entity_poly.pdbx_seq_one_letter_code
_entity_poly.pdbx_strand_id
1 'polypeptide(L)'
;MLWEKVKVLEEKAEMIRREIESIEEQIKDLPSGHLEVKIINGNRYYYLRYWEDGKLKSRYIGKTAENVKQKLIKYEELRKRLTNLKEEERKINIVLSKIEKIIIDS
;
A
#
# COMPACT_ATOMS: atom_id res chain seq x y z
N MET A 1 16.86 -27.76 13.30
CA MET A 1 16.99 -27.27 14.71
C MET A 1 16.14 -26.01 14.92
N LEU A 2 15.80 -25.65 16.17
CA LEU A 2 14.99 -24.44 16.47
C LEU A 2 15.61 -23.16 15.89
N TRP A 3 16.94 -23.02 16.00
CA TRP A 3 17.70 -21.91 15.43
C TRP A 3 17.53 -21.71 13.93
N GLU A 4 17.44 -22.79 13.14
CA GLU A 4 17.21 -22.69 11.69
C GLU A 4 15.82 -22.12 11.39
N LYS A 5 14.81 -22.50 12.18
CA LYS A 5 13.45 -21.97 12.01
C LYS A 5 13.36 -20.50 12.37
N VAL A 6 14.08 -20.07 13.42
CA VAL A 6 14.17 -18.65 13.82
C VAL A 6 14.83 -17.84 12.71
N LYS A 7 15.97 -18.31 12.19
CA LYS A 7 16.69 -17.65 11.10
C LYS A 7 15.82 -17.46 9.84
N VAL A 8 15.06 -18.49 9.45
CA VAL A 8 14.14 -18.40 8.31
C VAL A 8 13.05 -17.34 8.54
N LEU A 9 12.53 -17.22 9.78
CA LEU A 9 11.54 -16.20 10.11
C LEU A 9 12.13 -14.79 10.08
N GLU A 10 13.36 -14.60 10.54
CA GLU A 10 14.08 -13.33 10.49
C GLU A 10 14.36 -12.90 9.05
N GLU A 11 14.89 -13.80 8.21
CA GLU A 11 15.12 -13.54 6.79
C GLU A 11 13.82 -13.17 6.07
N LYS A 12 12.72 -13.87 6.39
CA LYS A 12 11.41 -13.56 5.84
C LYS A 12 10.90 -12.19 6.29
N ALA A 13 11.05 -11.83 7.57
CA ALA A 13 10.67 -10.51 8.08
C ALA A 13 11.43 -9.40 7.37
N GLU A 14 12.74 -9.57 7.17
CA GLU A 14 13.59 -8.62 6.46
C GLU A 14 13.19 -8.45 4.98
N MET A 15 12.88 -9.54 4.29
CA MET A 15 12.36 -9.48 2.92
C MET A 15 11.05 -8.70 2.85
N ILE A 16 10.12 -8.97 3.77
CA ILE A 16 8.83 -8.27 3.82
C ILE A 16 9.01 -6.78 4.09
N ARG A 17 9.94 -6.38 4.98
CA ARG A 17 10.23 -4.96 5.24
C ARG A 17 10.73 -4.24 3.99
N ARG A 18 11.68 -4.82 3.27
CA ARG A 18 12.19 -4.25 2.01
C ARG A 18 11.09 -4.10 0.95
N GLU A 19 10.19 -5.07 0.89
CA GLU A 19 9.05 -5.02 -0.01
C GLU A 19 8.04 -3.93 0.38
N ILE A 20 7.77 -3.77 1.68
CA ILE A 20 6.96 -2.69 2.24
C ILE A 20 7.54 -1.34 1.85
N GLU A 21 8.84 -1.11 2.09
CA GLU A 21 9.52 0.15 1.75
C GLU A 21 9.45 0.46 0.25
N SER A 22 9.69 -0.55 -0.60
CA SER A 22 9.60 -0.41 -2.06
C SER A 22 8.17 -0.05 -2.52
N ILE A 23 7.15 -0.65 -1.91
CA ILE A 23 5.75 -0.35 -2.24
C ILE A 23 5.35 1.04 -1.74
N GLU A 24 5.78 1.43 -0.55
CA GLU A 24 5.52 2.76 0.00
C GLU A 24 6.11 3.85 -0.88
N GLU A 25 7.31 3.66 -1.41
CA GLU A 25 7.91 4.59 -2.36
C GLU A 25 7.12 4.68 -3.67
N GLN A 26 6.72 3.54 -4.25
CA GLN A 26 5.90 3.52 -5.46
C GLN A 26 4.54 4.20 -5.28
N ILE A 27 3.95 4.11 -4.09
CA ILE A 27 2.67 4.71 -3.77
C ILE A 27 2.75 6.25 -3.71
N LYS A 28 3.87 6.82 -3.24
CA LYS A 28 4.06 8.29 -3.15
C LYS A 28 3.93 8.98 -4.51
N ASP A 29 4.37 8.32 -5.58
CA ASP A 29 4.34 8.86 -6.94
C ASP A 29 2.97 8.68 -7.65
N LEU A 30 2.04 7.94 -7.03
CA LEU A 30 0.75 7.64 -7.63
C LEU A 30 -0.35 8.58 -7.11
N PRO A 31 -1.29 8.99 -7.98
CA PRO A 31 -2.45 9.73 -7.54
C PRO A 31 -3.30 8.85 -6.63
N SER A 32 -3.79 9.44 -5.53
CA SER A 32 -4.79 8.84 -4.66
C SER A 32 -6.17 9.46 -4.92
N GLY A 33 -7.23 8.75 -4.55
CA GLY A 33 -8.61 9.23 -4.69
C GLY A 33 -9.43 8.48 -5.74
N HIS A 34 -10.38 9.16 -6.37
CA HIS A 34 -11.25 8.55 -7.38
C HIS A 34 -11.52 9.50 -8.55
N LEU A 35 -11.92 8.91 -9.68
CA LEU A 35 -12.33 9.66 -10.86
C LEU A 35 -13.80 10.07 -10.75
N GLU A 36 -14.05 11.35 -10.99
CA GLU A 36 -15.38 11.93 -11.11
C GLU A 36 -15.59 12.40 -12.55
N VAL A 37 -16.76 12.08 -13.13
CA VAL A 37 -17.13 12.48 -14.49
C VAL A 37 -18.18 13.56 -14.42
N LYS A 38 -17.96 14.66 -15.13
CA LYS A 38 -18.94 15.74 -15.31
C LYS A 38 -19.32 15.86 -16.77
N ILE A 39 -20.62 16.00 -17.04
CA ILE A 39 -21.16 16.24 -18.37
C ILE A 39 -21.59 17.71 -18.44
N ILE A 40 -20.99 18.48 -19.35
CA ILE A 40 -21.30 19.91 -19.55
C ILE A 40 -21.56 20.11 -21.05
N ASN A 41 -22.77 20.55 -21.40
CA ASN A 41 -23.19 20.74 -22.79
C ASN A 41 -22.91 19.50 -23.68
N GLY A 42 -23.19 18.30 -23.15
CA GLY A 42 -22.94 17.03 -23.83
C GLY A 42 -21.48 16.54 -23.84
N ASN A 43 -20.53 17.37 -23.43
CA ASN A 43 -19.11 17.00 -23.36
C ASN A 43 -18.76 16.37 -22.00
N ARG A 44 -17.96 15.30 -22.01
CA ARG A 44 -17.46 14.65 -20.79
C ARG A 44 -16.13 15.26 -20.34
N TYR A 45 -16.03 15.53 -19.05
CA TYR A 45 -14.85 16.06 -18.38
C TYR A 45 -14.54 15.21 -17.16
N TYR A 46 -13.27 14.83 -17.03
CA TYR A 46 -12.82 13.98 -15.94
C TYR A 46 -12.09 14.81 -14.90
N TYR A 47 -12.37 14.51 -13.63
CA TYR A 47 -11.76 15.13 -12.48
C TYR A 47 -11.20 14.05 -11.56
N LEU A 48 -10.01 14.28 -11.00
CA LEU A 48 -9.48 13.49 -9.89
C LEU A 48 -9.94 14.13 -8.59
N ARG A 49 -10.65 13.36 -7.75
CA ARG A 49 -11.18 13.81 -6.47
C ARG A 49 -10.44 13.11 -5.33
N TYR A 50 -9.79 13.89 -4.48
CA TYR A 50 -8.83 13.43 -3.47
C TYR A 50 -8.92 14.26 -2.19
N TRP A 51 -8.52 13.67 -1.06
CA TRP A 51 -8.41 14.38 0.20
C TRP A 51 -6.99 14.92 0.37
N GLU A 52 -6.89 16.19 0.71
CA GLU A 52 -5.64 16.86 1.03
C GLU A 52 -5.91 17.82 2.19
N ASP A 53 -5.14 17.70 3.28
CA ASP A 53 -5.28 18.50 4.50
C ASP A 53 -6.71 18.52 5.08
N GLY A 54 -7.37 17.35 5.11
CA GLY A 54 -8.73 17.22 5.63
C GLY A 54 -9.81 17.90 4.77
N LYS A 55 -9.47 18.34 3.54
CA LYS A 55 -10.42 18.91 2.59
C LYS A 55 -10.50 18.06 1.33
N LEU A 56 -11.71 17.89 0.83
CA LEU A 56 -11.96 17.21 -0.43
C LEU A 56 -11.71 18.18 -1.59
N LYS A 57 -10.70 17.88 -2.41
CA LYS A 57 -10.30 18.66 -3.58
C LYS A 57 -10.66 17.90 -4.86
N SER A 58 -10.92 18.65 -5.92
CA SER A 58 -11.12 18.12 -7.27
C SER A 58 -10.17 18.81 -8.24
N ARG A 59 -9.42 18.03 -9.03
CA ARG A 59 -8.49 18.51 -10.06
C ARG A 59 -8.99 18.06 -11.43
N TYR A 60 -9.16 18.99 -12.37
CA TYR A 60 -9.49 18.64 -13.75
C TYR A 60 -8.30 17.90 -14.39
N ILE A 61 -8.57 16.76 -15.03
CA ILE A 61 -7.53 15.92 -15.65
C ILE A 61 -7.69 15.77 -17.16
N GLY A 62 -8.73 16.37 -17.76
CA GLY A 62 -8.94 16.37 -19.21
C GLY A 62 -10.24 15.72 -19.68
N LYS A 63 -10.34 15.54 -21.00
CA LYS A 63 -11.42 14.81 -21.67
C LYS A 63 -11.17 13.30 -21.76
N THR A 64 -9.98 12.85 -21.39
CA THR A 64 -9.60 11.43 -21.29
C THR A 64 -8.98 11.19 -19.92
N ALA A 65 -9.19 9.99 -19.35
CA ALA A 65 -8.72 9.66 -18.01
C ALA A 65 -7.99 8.32 -17.94
N GLU A 66 -7.74 7.65 -19.06
CA GLU A 66 -7.24 6.26 -19.05
C GLU A 66 -5.91 6.12 -18.31
N ASN A 67 -4.95 7.03 -18.55
CA ASN A 67 -3.67 7.03 -17.83
C ASN A 67 -3.85 7.22 -16.32
N VAL A 68 -4.74 8.12 -15.89
CA VAL A 68 -5.01 8.36 -14.47
C VAL A 68 -5.74 7.17 -13.85
N LYS A 69 -6.69 6.57 -14.58
CA LYS A 69 -7.41 5.37 -14.18
C LYS A 69 -6.47 4.20 -13.96
N GLN A 70 -5.52 3.95 -14.86
CA GLN A 70 -4.53 2.88 -14.69
C GLN A 70 -3.63 3.13 -13.48
N LYS A 71 -3.20 4.38 -13.26
CA LYS A 71 -2.43 4.75 -12.07
C LYS A 71 -3.21 4.54 -10.77
N LEU A 72 -4.51 4.85 -10.75
CA LEU A 72 -5.38 4.61 -9.59
C LEU A 72 -5.60 3.12 -9.32
N ILE A 73 -5.75 2.31 -10.37
CA ILE A 73 -5.83 0.84 -10.23
C ILE A 73 -4.54 0.31 -9.62
N LYS A 74 -3.38 0.73 -10.15
CA LYS A 74 -2.07 0.35 -9.60
C LYS A 74 -1.92 0.79 -8.14
N TYR A 75 -2.36 1.99 -7.79
CA TYR A 75 -2.35 2.49 -6.41
C TYR A 75 -3.16 1.57 -5.48
N GLU A 76 -4.38 1.20 -5.87
CA GLU A 76 -5.23 0.32 -5.07
C GLU A 76 -4.66 -1.10 -4.93
N GLU A 77 -4.05 -1.65 -5.98
CA GLU A 77 -3.35 -2.93 -5.93
C GLU A 77 -2.16 -2.91 -4.97
N LEU A 78 -1.31 -1.89 -5.09
CA LEU A 78 -0.16 -1.68 -4.21
C LEU A 78 -0.61 -1.48 -2.75
N ARG A 79 -1.69 -0.71 -2.52
CA ARG A 79 -2.24 -0.48 -1.18
C ARG A 79 -2.78 -1.77 -0.54
N LYS A 80 -3.43 -2.63 -1.32
CA LYS A 80 -3.88 -3.94 -0.85
C LYS A 80 -2.70 -4.84 -0.50
N ARG A 81 -1.68 -4.89 -1.37
CA ARG A 81 -0.45 -5.65 -1.13
C ARG A 81 0.27 -5.16 0.12
N LEU A 82 0.39 -3.84 0.30
CA LEU A 82 0.99 -3.21 1.48
C LEU A 82 0.28 -3.62 2.77
N THR A 83 -1.06 -3.61 2.77
CA THR A 83 -1.86 -4.05 3.93
C THR A 83 -1.55 -5.50 4.28
N ASN A 84 -1.54 -6.40 3.29
CA ASN A 84 -1.27 -7.82 3.50
C ASN A 84 0.14 -8.06 4.05
N LEU A 85 1.15 -7.38 3.49
CA LEU A 85 2.54 -7.48 3.93
C LEU A 85 2.71 -6.99 5.37
N LYS A 86 2.08 -5.86 5.74
CA LYS A 86 2.12 -5.34 7.12
C LYS A 86 1.46 -6.30 8.11
N GLU A 87 0.37 -6.95 7.72
CA GLU A 87 -0.24 -8.00 8.54
C GLU A 87 0.67 -9.23 8.68
N GLU A 88 1.33 -9.63 7.61
CA GLU A 88 2.27 -10.76 7.62
C GLU A 88 3.49 -10.47 8.49
N GLU A 89 4.10 -9.30 8.34
CA GLU A 89 5.21 -8.83 9.17
C GLU A 89 4.81 -8.85 10.66
N ARG A 90 3.62 -8.32 10.99
CA ARG A 90 3.10 -8.32 12.36
C ARG A 90 2.99 -9.74 12.92
N LYS A 91 2.48 -10.69 12.14
CA LYS A 91 2.35 -12.10 12.58
C LYS A 91 3.71 -12.72 12.86
N ILE A 92 4.69 -12.49 11.98
CA ILE A 92 6.06 -13.00 12.16
C ILE A 92 6.69 -12.40 13.41
N ASN A 93 6.59 -11.09 13.61
CA ASN A 93 7.13 -10.41 14.79
C ASN A 93 6.50 -10.91 16.10
N ILE A 94 5.20 -11.23 16.12
CA ILE A 94 4.55 -11.84 17.28
C ILE A 94 5.14 -13.23 17.58
N VAL A 95 5.40 -14.04 16.55
CA VAL A 95 5.99 -15.38 16.73
C VAL A 95 7.42 -15.25 17.25
N LEU A 96 8.24 -14.38 16.66
CA LEU A 96 9.61 -14.14 17.09
C LEU A 96 9.67 -13.67 18.56
N SER A 97 8.83 -12.72 18.94
CA SER A 97 8.74 -12.25 20.34
C SER A 97 8.36 -13.35 21.33
N LYS A 98 7.47 -14.28 20.93
CA LYS A 98 7.13 -15.43 21.78
C LYS A 98 8.31 -16.39 21.94
N ILE A 99 9.06 -16.65 20.87
CA ILE A 99 10.25 -17.50 20.92
C ILE A 99 11.33 -16.86 21.80
N GLU A 100 11.56 -15.56 21.64
CA GLU A 100 12.49 -14.78 22.45
C GLU A 100 12.19 -14.92 23.95
N LYS A 101 10.92 -14.74 24.35
CA LYS A 101 10.49 -14.92 25.74
C LYS A 101 10.77 -16.34 26.26
N ILE A 102 10.43 -17.36 25.47
CA ILE A 102 10.68 -18.76 25.85
C ILE A 102 12.18 -18.99 26.06
N ILE A 103 13.05 -18.46 25.20
CA ILE A 103 14.50 -18.62 25.32
C ILE A 103 15.05 -17.88 26.55
N ILE A 104 14.52 -16.69 26.88
CA ILE A 104 14.94 -15.91 28.04
C ILE A 104 14.48 -16.55 29.36
N ASP A 105 13.28 -17.12 29.37
CA ASP A 105 12.67 -17.73 30.55
C ASP A 105 13.09 -19.22 30.76
N SER A 106 13.90 -19.79 29.86
CA SER A 106 14.44 -21.16 29.93
C SER A 106 15.84 -21.20 30.53
#